data_AF-A0A1L9BAZ3-F1
#
_entry.id   AF-A0A1L9BAZ3-F1
#
_cell.length_a   1.000
_cell.length_b   1.000
_cell.length_c   1.000
_cell.angle_alpha   90.00
_cell.angle_beta   90.00
_cell.angle_gamma   90.00
#
_symmetry.space_group_name_H-M   'P 1'
#
loop_
_entity.id
_entity.type
_entity.pdbx_description
1 polymer ?
#
loop_
_entity_poly.entity_id
_entity_poly.type
_entity_poly.pdbx_seq_one_letter_code
_entity_poly.pdbx_strand_id
1 'polypeptide(L)'
;MSDGTGSVLPPLPVFGPGEKVCGNCKLWAAHSVDHRGWVGVCRLQSERGLFPPSAPLCNKFLPRGVATQTAVAETARRQRAVRNVAPNVAPIVRRREHSPDEVVDLEGLELNMTRAELMELIREAVGDGGEAPLASKWEGGTLRLVPGKSELQGRDIPIDTFFHKIVMVRDKLRVMEQKLNAHPKLSDAEKVEMQSHITRIYGSLTSFNLLFRDKDDQFVGAKSED
;
A
#
# COMPACT_ATOMS: atom_id res chain seq x y z
N MET A 1 -32.76 -8.26 -48.37
CA MET A 1 -31.38 -8.73 -48.67
C MET A 1 -30.53 -8.24 -47.51
N SER A 2 -30.52 -8.97 -46.39
CA SER A 2 -29.52 -10.01 -46.03
C SER A 2 -28.69 -9.40 -44.88
N ASP A 3 -28.43 -10.00 -43.72
CA ASP A 3 -28.78 -11.27 -43.13
C ASP A 3 -28.78 -11.05 -41.61
N GLY A 4 -29.78 -11.63 -40.93
CA GLY A 4 -29.76 -11.79 -39.49
C GLY A 4 -28.77 -12.88 -39.12
N THR A 5 -27.48 -12.56 -39.08
CA THR A 5 -26.47 -13.44 -38.48
C THR A 5 -26.50 -13.22 -36.97
N GLY A 6 -27.30 -14.04 -36.25
CA GLY A 6 -27.13 -14.23 -34.82
C GLY A 6 -25.70 -14.69 -34.58
N SER A 7 -24.86 -13.83 -34.00
CA SER A 7 -23.48 -14.16 -33.72
C SER A 7 -23.44 -15.22 -32.62
N VAL A 8 -23.20 -16.46 -33.03
CA VAL A 8 -22.92 -17.56 -32.10
C VAL A 8 -21.60 -17.21 -31.42
N LEU A 9 -21.68 -16.84 -30.13
CA LEU A 9 -20.48 -16.58 -29.34
C LEU A 9 -19.62 -17.86 -29.30
N PRO A 10 -18.29 -17.75 -29.47
CA PRO A 10 -17.41 -18.91 -29.40
C PRO A 10 -17.53 -19.58 -28.02
N PRO A 11 -17.35 -20.91 -27.91
CA PRO A 11 -17.36 -21.58 -26.62
C PRO A 11 -16.29 -20.98 -25.69
N LEU A 12 -16.57 -21.00 -24.39
CA LEU A 12 -15.57 -20.55 -23.40
C LEU A 12 -14.35 -21.47 -23.44
N PRO A 13 -13.12 -20.91 -23.38
CA PRO A 13 -11.91 -21.71 -23.36
C PRO A 13 -11.86 -22.56 -22.09
N VAL A 14 -11.50 -23.83 -22.26
CA VAL A 14 -11.32 -24.81 -21.19
C VAL A 14 -9.86 -24.85 -20.80
N PHE A 15 -9.57 -24.78 -19.51
CA PHE A 15 -8.22 -24.81 -18.95
C PHE A 15 -8.03 -26.11 -18.14
N GLY A 16 -6.78 -26.53 -17.97
CA GLY A 16 -6.49 -27.74 -17.20
C GLY A 16 -6.92 -27.60 -15.72
N PRO A 17 -7.39 -28.66 -15.04
CA PRO A 17 -7.95 -28.55 -13.68
C PRO A 17 -6.96 -28.04 -12.61
N GLY A 18 -5.65 -28.17 -12.83
CA GLY A 18 -4.60 -27.64 -11.95
C GLY A 18 -4.11 -26.24 -12.30
N GLU A 19 -4.63 -25.64 -13.38
CA GLU A 19 -4.12 -24.36 -13.90
C GLU A 19 -4.71 -23.18 -13.11
N LYS A 20 -3.84 -22.36 -12.50
CA LYS A 20 -4.21 -21.20 -11.67
C LYS A 20 -4.52 -19.94 -12.51
N VAL A 21 -5.34 -20.09 -13.54
CA VAL A 21 -5.78 -19.00 -14.43
C VAL A 21 -7.16 -18.50 -14.07
N CYS A 22 -7.47 -17.24 -14.39
CA CYS A 22 -8.78 -16.66 -14.07
C CYS A 22 -9.98 -17.45 -14.64
N GLY A 23 -9.86 -18.13 -15.78
CA GLY A 23 -10.89 -19.01 -16.33
C GLY A 23 -11.31 -20.14 -15.39
N ASN A 24 -10.39 -20.65 -14.56
CA ASN A 24 -10.65 -21.66 -13.54
C ASN A 24 -11.03 -21.08 -12.17
N CYS A 25 -11.07 -19.75 -12.03
CA CYS A 25 -11.36 -19.07 -10.77
C CYS A 25 -12.87 -18.83 -10.59
N LYS A 26 -13.40 -19.10 -9.39
CA LYS A 26 -14.80 -18.85 -9.02
C LYS A 26 -15.17 -17.36 -9.05
N LEU A 27 -14.19 -16.48 -8.91
CA LEU A 27 -14.38 -15.03 -8.86
C LEU A 27 -14.44 -14.36 -10.22
N TRP A 28 -13.90 -14.99 -11.27
CA TRP A 28 -13.94 -14.45 -12.62
C TRP A 28 -15.25 -14.80 -13.30
N ALA A 29 -15.81 -13.88 -14.08
CA ALA A 29 -17.02 -14.11 -14.88
C ALA A 29 -16.83 -13.58 -16.30
N ALA A 30 -17.10 -14.44 -17.28
CA ALA A 30 -17.11 -14.07 -18.69
C ALA A 30 -18.14 -12.96 -18.94
N HIS A 31 -17.78 -11.98 -19.76
CA HIS A 31 -18.62 -10.82 -20.05
C HIS A 31 -18.86 -10.68 -21.56
N SER A 32 -17.80 -10.63 -22.36
CA SER A 32 -17.88 -10.40 -23.80
C SER A 32 -16.67 -11.01 -24.52
N VAL A 33 -16.71 -11.01 -25.84
CA VAL A 33 -15.57 -11.41 -26.69
C VAL A 33 -15.03 -10.15 -27.36
N ASP A 34 -13.71 -9.94 -27.27
CA ASP A 34 -12.99 -8.89 -28.00
C ASP A 34 -11.91 -9.52 -28.90
N HIS A 35 -11.04 -8.70 -29.49
CA HIS A 35 -9.94 -9.14 -30.36
C HIS A 35 -8.95 -10.11 -29.67
N ARG A 36 -8.95 -10.21 -28.34
CA ARG A 36 -8.13 -11.11 -27.52
C ARG A 36 -8.87 -12.41 -27.16
N GLY A 37 -10.10 -12.57 -27.66
CA GLY A 37 -10.99 -13.66 -27.30
C GLY A 37 -11.91 -13.29 -26.14
N TRP A 38 -12.28 -14.27 -25.33
CA TRP A 38 -13.14 -14.03 -24.18
C TRP A 38 -12.49 -13.08 -23.18
N VAL A 39 -13.24 -12.11 -22.71
CA VAL A 39 -12.86 -11.21 -21.61
C VAL A 39 -13.95 -11.18 -20.55
N GLY A 40 -13.54 -10.93 -19.31
CA GLY A 40 -14.42 -10.98 -18.17
C GLY A 40 -13.91 -10.15 -17.00
N VAL A 41 -14.76 -10.02 -15.99
CA VAL A 41 -14.49 -9.24 -14.78
C VAL A 41 -14.10 -10.15 -13.62
N CYS A 42 -13.27 -9.63 -12.71
CA CYS A 42 -13.02 -10.24 -11.41
C CYS A 42 -13.95 -9.62 -10.38
N ARG A 43 -14.79 -10.43 -9.72
CA ARG A 43 -15.71 -9.95 -8.65
C ARG A 43 -14.99 -9.34 -7.44
N LEU A 44 -13.70 -9.65 -7.26
CA LEU A 44 -12.87 -9.12 -6.18
C LEU A 44 -12.00 -7.93 -6.60
N GLN A 45 -11.82 -7.72 -7.90
CA GLN A 45 -10.97 -6.68 -8.48
C GLN A 45 -11.77 -6.00 -9.59
N SER A 46 -12.82 -5.25 -9.20
CA SER A 46 -13.70 -4.51 -10.12
C SER A 46 -12.92 -3.51 -10.96
N GLU A 47 -11.93 -2.84 -10.34
CA GLU A 47 -11.11 -1.80 -10.98
C GLU A 47 -10.26 -2.32 -12.14
N ARG A 48 -10.03 -3.64 -12.23
CA ARG A 48 -9.20 -4.24 -13.29
C ARG A 48 -9.88 -4.25 -14.66
N GLY A 49 -11.20 -4.01 -14.72
CA GLY A 49 -11.97 -4.02 -15.95
C GLY A 49 -12.05 -5.41 -16.61
N LEU A 50 -12.16 -5.43 -17.94
CA LEU A 50 -12.32 -6.63 -18.74
C LEU A 50 -10.97 -7.20 -19.19
N PHE A 51 -10.67 -8.42 -18.75
CA PHE A 51 -9.40 -9.08 -19.05
C PHE A 51 -9.58 -10.57 -19.42
N PRO A 52 -8.60 -11.18 -20.12
CA PRO A 52 -8.70 -12.54 -20.62
C PRO A 52 -8.73 -13.60 -19.50
N PRO A 53 -9.39 -14.75 -19.70
CA PRO A 53 -9.43 -15.84 -18.73
C PRO A 53 -8.06 -16.50 -18.51
N SER A 54 -7.09 -16.32 -19.42
CA SER A 54 -5.73 -16.87 -19.33
C SER A 54 -4.81 -16.12 -18.36
N ALA A 55 -5.29 -15.10 -17.64
CA ALA A 55 -4.47 -14.34 -16.69
C ALA A 55 -3.93 -15.25 -15.56
N PRO A 56 -2.59 -15.47 -15.43
CA PRO A 56 -2.03 -16.63 -14.74
C PRO A 56 -1.59 -16.42 -13.28
N LEU A 57 -1.75 -15.23 -12.69
CA LEU A 57 -1.17 -14.91 -11.38
C LEU A 57 -2.18 -14.16 -10.49
N CYS A 58 -2.76 -14.89 -9.53
CA CYS A 58 -3.64 -14.33 -8.51
C CYS A 58 -3.46 -15.08 -7.18
N ASN A 59 -3.01 -14.38 -6.15
CA ASN A 59 -2.90 -14.91 -4.78
C ASN A 59 -4.27 -15.17 -4.12
N LYS A 60 -5.37 -14.71 -4.72
CA LYS A 60 -6.75 -14.93 -4.26
C LYS A 60 -7.53 -15.88 -5.18
N PHE A 61 -6.81 -16.70 -5.96
CA PHE A 61 -7.41 -17.71 -6.82
C PHE A 61 -8.24 -18.71 -5.99
N LEU A 62 -9.48 -18.92 -6.40
CA LEU A 62 -10.41 -19.88 -5.80
C LEU A 62 -10.83 -20.88 -6.89
N PRO A 63 -10.40 -22.14 -6.87
CA PRO A 63 -10.73 -23.10 -7.92
C PRO A 63 -12.24 -23.30 -8.02
N ARG A 64 -12.77 -23.29 -9.24
CA ARG A 64 -14.15 -23.69 -9.51
C ARG A 64 -14.31 -25.19 -9.25
N GLY A 65 -15.36 -25.58 -8.53
CA GLY A 65 -15.72 -27.00 -8.32
C GLY A 65 -15.17 -27.67 -7.07
N VAL A 66 -14.36 -26.99 -6.24
CA VAL A 66 -13.96 -27.52 -4.93
C VAL A 66 -14.85 -26.92 -3.84
N ALA A 67 -15.73 -27.74 -3.27
CA ALA A 67 -16.46 -27.37 -2.06
C ALA A 67 -15.44 -27.18 -0.94
N THR A 68 -15.21 -25.92 -0.55
CA THR A 68 -14.40 -25.59 0.61
C THR A 68 -15.10 -26.19 1.83
N GLN A 69 -14.48 -27.16 2.49
CA GLN A 69 -14.93 -27.60 3.80
C GLN A 69 -14.75 -26.42 4.75
N THR A 70 -15.85 -25.77 5.12
CA THR A 70 -15.88 -24.82 6.22
C THR A 70 -15.53 -25.61 7.47
N ALA A 71 -14.37 -25.33 8.08
CA ALA A 71 -14.06 -25.81 9.41
C ALA A 71 -15.21 -25.41 10.34
N VAL A 72 -15.90 -26.41 10.89
CA VAL A 72 -17.00 -26.21 11.83
C VAL A 72 -16.36 -25.72 13.13
N ALA A 73 -16.44 -24.42 13.37
CA ALA A 73 -16.15 -23.85 14.69
C ALA A 73 -17.23 -24.37 15.65
N GLU A 74 -16.82 -25.28 16.52
CA GLU A 74 -17.63 -25.85 17.59
C GLU A 74 -18.08 -24.72 18.52
N THR A 75 -19.30 -24.22 18.29
CA THR A 75 -19.95 -23.24 19.15
C THR A 75 -21.01 -23.96 19.96
N ALA A 76 -20.72 -24.07 21.26
CA ALA A 76 -21.61 -24.58 22.27
C ALA A 76 -23.03 -24.01 22.08
N ARG A 77 -24.00 -24.93 21.97
CA ARG A 77 -25.43 -24.65 21.94
C ARG A 77 -25.82 -23.78 23.14
N ARG A 78 -26.16 -22.53 22.89
CA ARG A 78 -27.10 -21.77 23.74
C ARG A 78 -28.36 -21.51 22.95
N GLN A 79 -29.46 -21.97 23.53
CA GLN A 79 -30.81 -21.97 22.97
C GLN A 79 -31.22 -20.54 22.59
N ARG A 80 -31.78 -20.40 21.39
CA ARG A 80 -32.23 -19.14 20.83
C ARG A 80 -33.68 -18.88 21.29
N ALA A 81 -33.87 -17.90 22.17
CA ALA A 81 -35.20 -17.31 22.36
C ALA A 81 -35.49 -16.36 21.19
N VAL A 82 -36.59 -16.63 20.48
CA VAL A 82 -37.08 -15.79 19.39
C VAL A 82 -37.71 -14.53 19.98
N ARG A 83 -37.19 -13.35 19.64
CA ARG A 83 -37.92 -12.07 19.82
C ARG A 83 -37.72 -11.15 18.62
N ASN A 84 -38.85 -10.95 17.94
CA ASN A 84 -39.38 -9.86 17.12
C ASN A 84 -38.45 -8.79 16.52
N VAL A 85 -38.73 -8.54 15.23
CA VAL A 85 -38.12 -7.57 14.33
C VAL A 85 -38.51 -6.13 14.69
N ALA A 86 -37.51 -5.24 14.72
CA ALA A 86 -37.64 -3.78 14.59
C ALA A 86 -36.46 -3.24 13.74
N PRO A 87 -36.59 -2.07 13.08
CA PRO A 87 -36.05 -1.88 11.73
C PRO A 87 -34.60 -1.37 11.67
N ASN A 88 -33.92 -1.78 10.60
CA ASN A 88 -32.72 -1.22 9.94
C ASN A 88 -31.79 -0.32 10.77
N VAL A 89 -30.88 -0.97 11.49
CA VAL A 89 -29.56 -0.39 11.78
C VAL A 89 -28.54 -1.22 11.00
N ALA A 90 -27.80 -0.58 10.10
CA ALA A 90 -26.72 -1.24 9.37
C ALA A 90 -25.72 -1.84 10.38
N PRO A 91 -25.27 -3.10 10.19
CA PRO A 91 -24.34 -3.71 11.12
C PRO A 91 -23.04 -2.91 11.10
N ILE A 92 -22.65 -2.35 12.24
CA ILE A 92 -21.34 -1.75 12.42
C ILE A 92 -20.32 -2.87 12.20
N VAL A 93 -19.62 -2.82 11.07
CA VAL A 93 -18.48 -3.69 10.77
C VAL A 93 -17.38 -3.32 11.76
N ARG A 94 -17.34 -3.98 12.92
CA ARG A 94 -16.17 -3.91 13.78
C ARG A 94 -15.04 -4.61 13.04
N ARG A 95 -14.09 -3.83 12.52
CA ARG A 95 -12.81 -4.35 12.04
C ARG A 95 -12.23 -5.19 13.17
N ARG A 96 -12.00 -6.47 12.90
CA ARG A 96 -11.40 -7.40 13.87
C ARG A 96 -10.00 -6.88 14.16
N GLU A 97 -9.81 -6.26 15.32
CA GLU A 97 -8.50 -5.87 15.82
C GLU A 97 -7.69 -7.16 15.99
N HIS A 98 -6.67 -7.34 15.14
CA HIS A 98 -5.69 -8.41 15.35
C HIS A 98 -4.78 -8.00 16.49
N SER A 99 -4.49 -8.93 17.39
CA SER A 99 -3.58 -8.70 18.50
C SER A 99 -2.16 -8.43 17.97
N PRO A 100 -1.39 -7.51 18.57
CA PRO A 100 0.02 -7.28 18.22
C PRO A 100 0.88 -8.55 18.30
N ASP A 101 0.49 -9.49 19.17
CA ASP A 101 1.25 -10.70 19.49
C ASP A 101 0.89 -11.92 18.61
N GLU A 102 0.10 -11.72 17.55
CA GLU A 102 -0.28 -12.82 16.66
C GLU A 102 0.90 -13.23 15.78
N VAL A 103 1.44 -14.43 16.03
CA VAL A 103 2.48 -15.06 15.21
C VAL A 103 1.94 -15.37 13.83
N VAL A 104 2.55 -14.80 12.79
CA VAL A 104 2.19 -15.09 11.39
C VAL A 104 3.04 -16.26 10.93
N ASP A 105 2.42 -17.42 10.78
CA ASP A 105 3.07 -18.58 10.17
C ASP A 105 3.10 -18.38 8.65
N LEU A 106 4.19 -17.78 8.16
CA LEU A 106 4.49 -17.69 6.73
C LEU A 106 5.31 -18.94 6.36
N GLU A 107 4.61 -20.01 5.94
CA GLU A 107 5.27 -21.22 5.43
C GLU A 107 6.27 -20.86 4.31
N GLY A 108 7.57 -20.97 4.60
CA GLY A 108 8.65 -20.93 3.61
C GLY A 108 9.82 -19.98 3.87
N LEU A 109 9.77 -19.17 4.93
CA LEU A 109 10.94 -18.41 5.40
C LEU A 109 11.08 -18.68 6.90
N GLU A 110 12.15 -19.35 7.32
CA GLU A 110 12.53 -19.53 8.73
C GLU A 110 12.93 -18.18 9.34
N LEU A 111 11.96 -17.28 9.46
CA LEU A 111 12.08 -16.02 10.16
C LEU A 111 11.10 -16.11 11.34
N ASN A 112 11.63 -16.51 12.49
CA ASN A 112 10.96 -16.48 13.78
C ASN A 112 10.81 -15.04 14.30
N MET A 113 10.31 -14.14 13.45
CA MET A 113 10.02 -12.76 13.78
C MET A 113 8.51 -12.59 13.99
N THR A 114 8.15 -11.81 14.98
CA THR A 114 6.76 -11.44 15.24
C THR A 114 6.21 -10.61 14.09
N ARG A 115 4.88 -10.59 13.95
CA ARG A 115 4.19 -9.72 12.98
C ARG A 115 4.59 -8.25 13.13
N ALA A 116 4.81 -7.83 14.38
CA ALA A 116 5.25 -6.49 14.72
C ALA A 116 6.63 -6.19 14.12
N GLU A 117 7.61 -7.09 14.31
CA GLU A 117 8.97 -6.93 13.77
C GLU A 117 9.00 -6.98 12.24
N LEU A 118 8.23 -7.87 11.61
CA LEU A 118 8.12 -7.90 10.15
C LEU A 118 7.45 -6.63 9.61
N MET A 119 6.40 -6.14 10.27
CA MET A 119 5.76 -4.88 9.89
C MET A 119 6.68 -3.69 10.09
N GLU A 120 7.49 -3.68 11.13
CA GLU A 120 8.47 -2.63 11.37
C GLU A 120 9.56 -2.63 10.29
N LEU A 121 10.08 -3.81 9.93
CA LEU A 121 11.06 -3.95 8.86
C LEU A 121 10.49 -3.54 7.50
N ILE A 122 9.23 -3.89 7.21
CA ILE A 122 8.55 -3.47 5.99
C ILE A 122 8.24 -1.98 6.00
N ARG A 123 7.85 -1.39 7.13
CA ARG A 123 7.64 0.07 7.25
C ARG A 123 8.95 0.84 7.12
N GLU A 124 10.03 0.33 7.69
CA GLU A 124 11.39 0.87 7.53
C GLU A 124 11.86 0.74 6.08
N ALA A 125 11.56 -0.38 5.40
CA ALA A 125 11.95 -0.63 4.00
C ALA A 125 11.08 0.13 2.98
N VAL A 126 9.79 0.34 3.28
CA VAL A 126 8.82 1.03 2.42
C VAL A 126 8.79 2.54 2.70
N GLY A 127 9.35 3.00 3.82
CA GLY A 127 9.40 4.43 4.17
C GLY A 127 8.02 5.01 4.49
N ASP A 128 7.13 4.24 5.12
CA ASP A 128 5.77 4.65 5.47
C ASP A 128 5.74 5.43 6.81
N GLY A 129 6.68 6.37 6.97
CA GLY A 129 6.49 7.47 7.90
C GLY A 129 5.34 8.30 7.32
N GLY A 130 4.16 8.19 7.94
CA GLY A 130 2.89 8.69 7.40
C GLY A 130 3.07 9.94 6.54
N GLU A 131 2.62 9.86 5.27
CA GLU A 131 2.85 10.89 4.25
C GLU A 131 2.54 12.26 4.83
N ALA A 132 3.60 13.00 5.18
CA ALA A 132 3.44 14.36 5.65
C ALA A 132 2.66 15.09 4.56
N PRO A 133 1.56 15.77 4.88
CA PRO A 133 0.70 16.36 3.87
C PRO A 133 1.32 17.64 3.30
N LEU A 134 1.26 17.77 1.98
CA LEU A 134 1.68 18.98 1.27
C LEU A 134 0.74 20.13 1.63
N ALA A 135 1.28 21.33 1.83
CA ALA A 135 0.48 22.52 2.06
C ALA A 135 -0.38 22.85 0.83
N SER A 136 -1.68 23.11 1.04
CA SER A 136 -2.66 23.19 -0.05
C SER A 136 -2.39 24.27 -1.10
N LYS A 137 -1.59 25.29 -0.77
CA LYS A 137 -1.15 26.32 -1.74
C LYS A 137 -0.21 25.78 -2.83
N TRP A 138 0.35 24.59 -2.64
CA TRP A 138 1.28 23.95 -3.57
C TRP A 138 0.69 22.74 -4.28
N GLU A 139 -0.51 22.28 -3.93
CA GLU A 139 -1.14 21.10 -4.57
C GLU A 139 -1.24 21.27 -6.10
N GLY A 140 -0.83 20.24 -6.85
CA GLY A 140 -0.80 20.27 -8.32
C GLY A 140 0.24 21.21 -8.93
N GLY A 141 1.11 21.79 -8.11
CA GLY A 141 2.17 22.70 -8.54
C GLY A 141 3.34 21.99 -9.24
N THR A 142 4.24 22.79 -9.81
CA THR A 142 5.45 22.29 -10.47
C THR A 142 6.64 23.17 -10.11
N LEU A 143 7.74 22.55 -9.71
CA LEU A 143 9.03 23.20 -9.52
C LEU A 143 9.76 23.28 -10.86
N ARG A 144 10.06 24.49 -11.32
CA ARG A 144 10.80 24.74 -12.57
C ARG A 144 12.23 25.16 -12.29
N LEU A 145 13.19 24.34 -12.71
CA LEU A 145 14.61 24.65 -12.66
C LEU A 145 14.98 25.45 -13.91
N VAL A 146 15.34 26.71 -13.73
CA VAL A 146 15.76 27.61 -14.82
C VAL A 146 17.29 27.66 -14.86
N PRO A 147 17.93 27.21 -15.95
CA PRO A 147 19.38 27.29 -16.08
C PRO A 147 19.83 28.75 -16.17
N GLY A 148 20.96 29.07 -15.54
CA GLY A 148 21.56 30.41 -15.65
C GLY A 148 22.08 30.76 -17.06
N LYS A 149 22.17 29.76 -17.96
CA LYS A 149 22.53 29.94 -19.37
C LYS A 149 21.26 29.80 -20.22
N SER A 150 20.97 30.81 -21.03
CA SER A 150 19.76 30.89 -21.86
C SER A 150 19.65 29.79 -22.92
N GLU A 151 20.76 29.15 -23.27
CA GLU A 151 20.82 28.10 -24.29
C GLU A 151 20.34 26.73 -23.78
N LEU A 152 20.19 26.57 -22.46
CA LEU A 152 19.79 25.30 -21.85
C LEU A 152 18.30 25.30 -21.52
N GLN A 153 17.64 24.19 -21.81
CA GLN A 153 16.24 24.00 -21.45
C GLN A 153 16.09 23.78 -19.94
N GLY A 154 15.10 24.44 -19.35
CA GLY A 154 14.73 24.21 -17.97
C GLY A 154 14.14 22.83 -17.73
N ARG A 155 14.15 22.41 -16.47
CA ARG A 155 13.59 21.13 -16.05
C ARG A 155 12.42 21.36 -15.12
N ASP A 156 11.28 20.79 -15.48
CA ASP A 156 10.08 20.79 -14.66
C ASP A 156 10.02 19.52 -13.81
N ILE A 157 9.66 19.69 -12.55
CA ILE A 157 9.56 18.61 -11.55
C ILE A 157 8.22 18.79 -10.84
N PRO A 158 7.31 17.80 -10.86
CA PRO A 158 6.08 17.86 -10.08
C PRO A 158 6.38 18.11 -8.60
N ILE A 159 5.69 19.05 -7.97
CA ILE A 159 5.99 19.45 -6.59
C ILE A 159 5.77 18.30 -5.61
N ASP A 160 4.77 17.44 -5.86
CA ASP A 160 4.48 16.24 -5.09
C ASP A 160 5.68 15.28 -5.09
N THR A 161 6.31 15.10 -6.24
CA THR A 161 7.51 14.25 -6.37
C THR A 161 8.70 14.86 -5.62
N PHE A 162 8.87 16.19 -5.70
CA PHE A 162 9.93 16.87 -4.97
C PHE A 162 9.71 16.77 -3.45
N PHE A 163 8.49 17.05 -3.00
CA PHE A 163 8.12 17.02 -1.60
C PHE A 163 8.23 15.61 -1.00
N HIS A 164 7.78 14.58 -1.72
CA HIS A 164 7.98 13.19 -1.31
C HIS A 164 9.47 12.88 -1.07
N LYS A 165 10.39 13.41 -1.89
CA LYS A 165 11.83 13.27 -1.65
C LYS A 165 12.31 13.96 -0.39
N ILE A 166 11.75 15.14 -0.06
CA ILE A 166 12.06 15.85 1.19
C ILE A 166 11.59 15.04 2.40
N VAL A 167 10.39 14.47 2.34
CA VAL A 167 9.85 13.59 3.39
C VAL A 167 10.71 12.34 3.55
N MET A 168 11.13 11.69 2.45
CA MET A 168 12.05 10.55 2.52
C MET A 168 13.39 10.90 3.19
N VAL A 169 13.94 12.09 2.97
CA VAL A 169 15.18 12.53 3.63
C VAL A 169 14.95 12.70 5.13
N ARG A 170 13.84 13.33 5.53
CA ARG A 170 13.44 13.48 6.95
C ARG A 170 13.41 12.13 7.65
N ASP A 171 12.76 11.15 7.04
CA ASP A 171 12.54 9.86 7.68
C ASP A 171 13.85 9.07 7.78
N LYS A 172 14.73 9.16 6.78
CA LYS A 172 16.09 8.60 6.85
C LYS A 172 16.94 9.24 7.94
N LEU A 173 16.83 10.56 8.13
CA LEU A 173 17.53 11.26 9.22
C LEU A 173 17.02 10.80 10.59
N ARG A 174 15.69 10.64 10.75
CA ARG A 174 15.09 10.12 11.98
C ARG A 174 15.57 8.70 12.31
N VAL A 175 15.58 7.80 11.33
CA VAL A 175 16.09 6.43 11.51
C VAL A 175 17.59 6.44 11.85
N MET A 176 18.38 7.30 11.20
CA MET A 176 19.81 7.42 11.49
C MET A 176 20.06 7.91 12.92
N GLU A 177 19.29 8.89 13.39
CA GLU A 177 19.35 9.39 14.77
C GLU A 177 19.03 8.29 15.79
N GLN A 178 17.99 7.50 15.55
CA GLN A 178 17.64 6.35 16.39
C GLN A 178 18.76 5.31 16.44
N LYS A 179 19.33 4.95 15.28
CA LYS A 179 20.44 4.00 15.18
C LYS A 179 21.68 4.50 15.92
N LEU A 180 21.95 5.79 15.86
CA LEU A 180 23.05 6.42 16.58
C LEU A 180 22.87 6.35 18.11
N ASN A 181 21.67 6.65 18.58
CA ASN A 181 21.33 6.58 20.00
C ASN A 181 21.49 5.16 20.56
N ALA A 182 21.05 4.16 19.79
CA ALA A 182 21.13 2.75 20.13
C ALA A 182 22.52 2.12 19.89
N HIS A 183 23.49 2.86 19.33
CA HIS A 183 24.78 2.28 18.95
C HIS A 183 25.60 1.88 20.20
N PRO A 184 26.02 0.61 20.34
CA PRO A 184 26.63 0.10 21.58
C PRO A 184 28.11 0.45 21.73
N LYS A 185 28.80 0.84 20.64
CA LYS A 185 30.25 1.10 20.64
C LYS A 185 30.64 2.57 20.63
N LEU A 186 29.68 3.48 20.50
CA LEU A 186 29.97 4.93 20.53
C LEU A 186 29.97 5.41 21.97
N SER A 187 30.95 6.22 22.33
CA SER A 187 30.96 6.94 23.60
C SER A 187 29.88 8.02 23.64
N ASP A 188 29.48 8.44 24.83
CA ASP A 188 28.47 9.50 24.99
C ASP A 188 28.91 10.82 24.34
N ALA A 189 30.20 11.14 24.39
CA ALA A 189 30.75 12.35 23.76
C ALA A 189 30.62 12.31 22.22
N GLU A 190 30.95 11.18 21.58
CA GLU A 190 30.79 11.00 20.13
C GLU A 190 29.31 11.01 19.73
N LYS A 191 28.43 10.42 20.54
CA LYS A 191 26.98 10.48 20.30
C LYS A 191 26.48 11.92 20.30
N VAL A 192 26.87 12.72 21.29
CA VAL A 192 26.50 14.14 21.37
C VAL A 192 27.01 14.93 20.18
N GLU A 193 28.26 14.71 19.75
CA GLU A 193 28.83 15.36 18.56
C GLU A 193 28.01 15.05 17.30
N MET A 194 27.70 13.77 17.07
CA MET A 194 26.91 13.38 15.90
C MET A 194 25.45 13.85 15.98
N GLN A 195 24.82 13.83 17.15
CA GLN A 195 23.49 14.42 17.36
C GLN A 195 23.48 15.93 17.04
N SER A 196 24.54 16.66 17.42
CA SER A 196 24.71 18.07 17.07
C SER A 196 24.82 18.25 15.54
N HIS A 197 25.55 17.38 14.86
CA HIS A 197 25.60 17.38 13.39
C HIS A 197 24.24 17.09 12.73
N ILE A 198 23.51 16.10 13.20
CA ILE A 198 22.14 15.80 12.73
C ILE A 198 21.22 17.00 12.94
N THR A 199 21.31 17.66 14.10
CA THR A 199 20.53 18.87 14.41
C THR A 199 20.83 20.03 13.44
N ARG A 200 22.10 20.21 13.05
CA ARG A 200 22.48 21.20 12.02
C ARG A 200 21.95 20.83 10.63
N ILE A 201 21.91 19.54 10.29
CA ILE A 201 21.30 19.05 9.04
C ILE A 201 19.79 19.37 9.04
N TYR A 202 19.08 19.11 10.14
CA TYR A 202 17.68 19.53 10.24
C TYR A 202 17.51 21.05 10.10
N GLY A 203 18.44 21.83 10.66
CA GLY A 203 18.48 23.29 10.49
C GLY A 203 18.55 23.74 9.04
N SER A 204 19.40 23.14 8.21
CA SER A 204 19.51 23.52 6.79
C SER A 204 18.26 23.16 5.97
N LEU A 205 17.52 22.13 6.39
CA LEU A 205 16.27 21.70 5.76
C LEU A 205 15.04 22.54 6.15
N THR A 206 15.14 23.39 7.19
CA THR A 206 14.03 24.28 7.61
C THR A 206 13.52 25.20 6.51
N SER A 207 14.36 25.51 5.51
CA SER A 207 13.96 26.27 4.31
C SER A 207 12.80 25.63 3.55
N PHE A 208 12.62 24.31 3.65
CA PHE A 208 11.54 23.57 3.01
C PHE A 208 10.26 23.49 3.86
N ASN A 209 10.24 24.06 5.08
CA ASN A 209 9.07 24.00 5.97
C ASN A 209 7.80 24.60 5.36
N LEU A 210 7.94 25.52 4.39
CA LEU A 210 6.84 26.11 3.62
C LEU A 210 6.01 25.11 2.80
N LEU A 211 6.55 23.91 2.56
CA LEU A 211 5.89 22.83 1.83
C LEU A 211 4.99 21.98 2.73
N PHE A 212 5.22 21.97 4.04
CA PHE A 212 4.45 21.15 4.98
C PHE A 212 3.15 21.87 5.37
N ARG A 213 2.05 21.12 5.35
CA ARG A 213 0.76 21.61 5.86
C ARG A 213 0.76 21.71 7.38
N ASP A 214 1.25 20.67 8.03
CA ASP A 214 1.19 20.50 9.47
C ASP A 214 2.54 20.87 10.12
N LYS A 215 2.50 21.57 11.26
CA LYS A 215 3.72 22.06 11.94
C LYS A 215 4.54 20.94 12.55
N ASP A 216 3.90 19.87 12.99
CA ASP A 216 4.56 18.74 13.65
C ASP A 216 5.44 17.94 12.67
N ASP A 217 5.18 18.08 11.38
CA ASP A 217 5.95 17.45 10.31
C ASP A 217 7.17 18.26 9.85
N GLN A 218 7.26 19.52 10.28
CA GLN A 218 8.32 20.44 9.87
C GLN A 218 9.67 20.05 10.46
N PHE A 219 10.73 20.46 9.76
CA PHE A 219 12.08 20.36 10.28
C PHE A 219 12.29 21.35 11.42
N VAL A 220 12.93 20.88 12.48
CA VAL A 220 13.33 21.70 13.63
C VAL A 220 14.84 21.55 13.78
N GLY A 221 15.58 22.64 13.58
CA GLY A 221 17.02 22.69 13.81
C GLY A 221 17.39 23.47 15.06
N ALA A 222 18.70 23.60 15.29
CA ALA A 222 19.21 24.55 16.26
C ALA A 222 18.78 25.96 15.83
N LYS A 223 18.16 26.71 16.75
CA LYS A 223 17.88 28.12 16.52
C LYS A 223 19.22 28.84 16.34
N SER A 224 19.39 29.54 15.23
CA SER A 224 20.40 30.60 15.16
C SER A 224 20.00 31.65 16.19
N GLU A 225 20.76 31.78 17.27
CA GLU A 225 20.74 33.01 18.06
C GLU A 225 21.55 34.03 17.25
N ASP A 226 20.85 34.83 16.46
CA ASP A 226 21.36 36.08 15.89
C ASP A 226 20.86 37.25 16.75
#